data_AF-A0A7Y5FBB4-F1
#
_entry.id   AF-A0A7Y5FBB4-F1
#
_cell.length_a   1.000
_cell.length_b   1.000
_cell.length_c   1.000
_cell.angle_alpha   90.00
_cell.angle_beta   90.00
_cell.angle_gamma   90.00
#
_symmetry.space_group_name_H-M   'P 1'
#
loop_
_entity.id
_entity.type
_entity.pdbx_description
1 polymer ?
#
loop_
_entity_poly.entity_id
_entity_poly.type
_entity_poly.pdbx_seq_one_letter_code
_entity_poly.pdbx_strand_id
1 'polypeptide(L)'
;MHSFFRSAVMVSIGAIVAVLVSTLPTRAADESKALQNQVDKLQKQVSKLQAKLKYMRVEDGGLNGLSGPHVIFEACNVHIRSGSGDTEDEGTPLGLGNLVVGYNETPSITSTARGGSHNLVVGPGHNYSSVAGAVFGKDNNVTGAYASVTAGYYSTASGDYSSVSGGRGHIASGSNSSVSGGYYNTASQGDASVSGGADNVASGYQSTIGGGYQRSISGQFDWAAGGYYQDF
;
A
#
# COMPACT_ATOMS: atom_id res chain seq x y z
N MET A 1 -88.16 17.48 -0.88
CA MET A 1 -86.78 17.42 -1.42
C MET A 1 -85.69 17.74 -0.39
N HIS A 2 -85.91 18.62 0.60
CA HIS A 2 -84.89 18.97 1.62
C HIS A 2 -84.52 17.85 2.63
N SER A 3 -85.43 16.94 3.03
CA SER A 3 -85.10 15.87 3.99
C SER A 3 -84.32 14.70 3.37
N PHE A 4 -84.57 14.39 2.10
CA PHE A 4 -83.83 13.37 1.34
C PHE A 4 -82.37 13.77 1.11
N PHE A 5 -82.11 15.04 0.78
CA PHE A 5 -80.73 15.54 0.62
C PHE A 5 -79.94 15.51 1.94
N ARG A 6 -80.57 15.84 3.07
CA ARG A 6 -79.93 15.75 4.40
C ARG A 6 -79.62 14.31 4.81
N SER A 7 -80.52 13.37 4.51
CA SER A 7 -80.32 11.95 4.80
C SER A 7 -79.18 11.35 3.97
N ALA A 8 -79.15 11.63 2.65
CA ALA A 8 -78.08 11.16 1.78
C ALA A 8 -76.69 11.74 2.15
N VAL A 9 -76.62 13.02 2.53
CA VAL A 9 -75.37 13.66 2.98
C VAL A 9 -74.89 13.08 4.31
N MET A 10 -75.78 12.84 5.28
CA MET A 10 -75.40 12.21 6.55
C MET A 10 -74.94 10.75 6.39
N VAL A 11 -75.57 9.98 5.50
CA VAL A 11 -75.14 8.62 5.19
C VAL A 11 -73.76 8.61 4.53
N SER A 12 -73.49 9.53 3.60
CA SER A 12 -72.17 9.66 2.97
C SER A 12 -71.08 10.11 3.94
N ILE A 13 -71.37 11.07 4.84
CA ILE A 13 -70.42 11.49 5.88
C ILE A 13 -70.17 10.34 6.87
N GLY A 14 -71.22 9.62 7.29
CA GLY A 14 -71.09 8.45 8.16
C GLY A 14 -70.25 7.34 7.55
N ALA A 15 -70.40 7.08 6.24
CA ALA A 15 -69.58 6.11 5.52
C ALA A 15 -68.10 6.55 5.43
N ILE A 16 -67.83 7.82 5.14
CA ILE A 16 -66.47 8.36 5.10
C ILE A 16 -65.81 8.30 6.48
N VAL A 17 -66.53 8.70 7.54
CA VAL A 17 -66.04 8.62 8.92
C VAL A 17 -65.79 7.17 9.33
N ALA A 18 -66.67 6.23 8.99
CA ALA A 18 -66.49 4.80 9.28
C ALA A 18 -65.27 4.18 8.56
N VAL A 19 -65.02 4.57 7.31
CA VAL A 19 -63.81 4.16 6.57
C VAL A 19 -62.56 4.78 7.22
N LEU A 20 -62.59 6.07 7.57
CA LEU A 20 -61.46 6.73 8.23
C LEU A 20 -61.13 6.09 9.58
N VAL A 21 -62.14 5.85 10.41
CA VAL A 21 -62.02 5.27 11.75
C VAL A 21 -61.51 3.82 11.69
N SER A 22 -61.83 3.07 10.64
CA SER A 22 -61.38 1.67 10.49
C SER A 22 -60.02 1.51 9.80
N THR A 23 -59.61 2.45 8.93
CA THR A 23 -58.40 2.30 8.10
C THR A 23 -57.18 3.07 8.62
N LEU A 24 -57.37 4.18 9.33
CA LEU A 24 -56.25 4.95 9.88
C LEU A 24 -55.46 4.17 10.95
N PRO A 25 -56.10 3.48 11.92
CA PRO A 25 -55.35 2.74 12.94
C PRO A 25 -54.56 1.55 12.37
N THR A 26 -55.11 0.87 11.36
CA THR A 26 -54.46 -0.28 10.71
C THR A 26 -53.28 0.16 9.86
N ARG A 27 -53.43 1.23 9.07
CA ARG A 27 -52.32 1.78 8.28
C ARG A 27 -51.19 2.29 9.16
N ALA A 28 -51.52 2.96 10.28
CA ALA A 28 -50.52 3.39 11.25
C ALA A 28 -49.79 2.20 11.91
N ALA A 29 -50.50 1.10 12.21
CA ALA A 29 -49.89 -0.11 12.75
C ALA A 29 -48.96 -0.82 11.75
N ASP A 30 -49.36 -0.89 10.47
CA ASP A 30 -48.56 -1.48 9.39
C ASP A 30 -47.29 -0.65 9.12
N GLU A 31 -47.42 0.68 9.05
CA GLU A 31 -46.28 1.60 8.92
C GLU A 31 -45.34 1.48 10.13
N SER A 32 -45.87 1.42 11.37
CA SER A 32 -45.06 1.22 12.58
C SER A 32 -44.33 -0.12 12.57
N LYS A 33 -44.96 -1.19 12.07
CA LYS A 33 -44.34 -2.50 11.94
C LYS A 33 -43.24 -2.51 10.87
N ALA A 34 -43.46 -1.83 9.75
CA ALA A 34 -42.45 -1.69 8.70
C ALA A 34 -41.22 -0.91 9.20
N LEU A 35 -41.45 0.19 9.94
CA LEU A 35 -40.39 0.96 10.59
C LEU A 35 -39.64 0.14 11.63
N GLN A 36 -40.34 -0.63 12.48
CA GLN A 36 -39.68 -1.51 13.46
C GLN A 36 -38.80 -2.56 12.76
N ASN A 37 -39.30 -3.19 11.70
CA ASN A 37 -38.50 -4.13 10.90
C ASN A 37 -37.25 -3.47 10.31
N GLN A 38 -37.34 -2.20 9.92
CA GLN A 38 -36.20 -1.44 9.41
C GLN A 38 -35.19 -1.12 10.52
N VAL A 39 -35.67 -0.70 11.71
CA VAL A 39 -34.83 -0.49 12.90
C VAL A 39 -34.09 -1.77 13.28
N ASP A 40 -34.77 -2.91 13.30
CA ASP A 40 -34.17 -4.20 13.63
C ASP A 40 -33.08 -4.60 12.62
N LYS A 41 -33.33 -4.34 11.33
CA LYS A 41 -32.33 -4.58 10.27
C LYS A 41 -31.10 -3.68 10.44
N LEU A 42 -31.31 -2.40 10.73
CA LEU A 42 -30.23 -1.44 10.95
C LEU A 42 -29.42 -1.80 12.21
N GLN A 43 -30.07 -2.14 13.32
CA GLN A 43 -29.40 -2.59 14.53
C GLN A 43 -28.50 -3.80 14.27
N LYS A 44 -28.99 -4.80 13.53
CA LYS A 44 -28.19 -5.95 13.10
C LYS A 44 -26.99 -5.56 12.24
N GLN A 45 -27.15 -4.58 11.35
CA GLN A 45 -26.03 -4.07 10.54
C GLN A 45 -25.00 -3.34 11.40
N VAL A 46 -25.43 -2.50 12.35
CA VAL A 46 -24.53 -1.80 13.28
C VAL A 46 -23.73 -2.78 14.13
N SER A 47 -24.36 -3.79 14.73
CA SER A 47 -23.64 -4.81 15.50
C SER A 47 -22.60 -5.56 14.67
N LYS A 48 -22.92 -5.90 13.41
CA LYS A 48 -21.96 -6.54 12.50
C LYS A 48 -20.77 -5.65 12.16
N LEU A 49 -21.00 -4.35 11.98
CA LEU A 49 -19.93 -3.38 11.72
C LEU A 49 -19.05 -3.17 12.94
N GLN A 50 -19.64 -3.01 14.13
CA GLN A 50 -18.90 -2.89 15.39
C GLN A 50 -18.01 -4.12 15.64
N ALA A 51 -18.49 -5.32 15.34
CA ALA A 51 -17.69 -6.54 15.45
C ALA A 51 -16.48 -6.56 14.48
N LYS A 52 -16.65 -6.06 13.24
CA LYS A 52 -15.56 -5.96 12.27
C LYS A 52 -14.53 -4.88 12.61
N LEU A 53 -14.99 -3.78 13.22
CA LEU A 53 -14.15 -2.64 13.61
C LEU A 53 -13.59 -2.76 15.04
N LYS A 54 -13.77 -3.91 15.70
CA LYS A 54 -13.38 -4.13 17.10
C LYS A 54 -11.93 -3.73 17.41
N TYR A 55 -11.03 -3.88 16.45
CA TYR A 55 -9.60 -3.62 16.61
C TYR A 55 -9.15 -2.26 16.05
N MET A 56 -10.07 -1.45 15.53
CA MET A 56 -9.76 -0.18 14.87
C MET A 56 -10.44 0.98 15.58
N ARG A 57 -9.69 2.03 15.93
CA ARG A 57 -10.25 3.30 16.40
C ARG A 57 -9.66 4.50 15.66
N VAL A 58 -10.36 5.62 15.72
CA VAL A 58 -9.92 6.91 15.17
C VAL A 58 -9.76 7.91 16.32
N GLU A 59 -8.63 8.62 16.35
CA GLU A 59 -8.38 9.72 17.28
C GLU A 59 -8.15 11.01 16.51
N ASP A 60 -9.03 12.01 16.66
CA ASP A 60 -9.02 13.24 15.85
C ASP A 60 -8.02 14.31 16.33
N GLY A 61 -7.52 14.18 17.57
CA GLY A 61 -6.56 15.10 18.18
C GLY A 61 -5.10 14.78 17.83
N GLY A 62 -4.17 15.52 18.43
CA GLY A 62 -2.76 15.18 18.32
C GLY A 62 -2.39 13.98 19.18
N LEU A 63 -1.67 13.01 18.62
CA LEU A 63 -1.17 11.82 19.31
C LEU A 63 0.34 11.76 19.17
N ASN A 64 1.07 11.65 20.29
CA ASN A 64 2.53 11.55 20.33
C ASN A 64 3.28 12.64 19.52
N GLY A 65 2.74 13.87 19.48
CA GLY A 65 3.35 15.00 18.76
C GLY A 65 3.05 15.05 17.26
N LEU A 66 2.22 14.14 16.73
CA LEU A 66 1.73 14.17 15.36
C LEU A 66 0.33 14.80 15.31
N SER A 67 0.03 15.53 14.23
CA SER A 67 -1.32 16.01 13.96
C SER A 67 -2.23 14.84 13.54
N GLY A 68 -3.43 14.78 14.11
CA GLY A 68 -4.46 13.83 13.72
C GLY A 68 -5.15 14.17 12.39
N PRO A 69 -6.13 13.34 11.98
CA PRO A 69 -6.62 12.17 12.69
C PRO A 69 -5.68 10.95 12.60
N HIS A 70 -5.74 10.06 13.60
CA HIS A 70 -4.97 8.82 13.67
C HIS A 70 -5.91 7.61 13.56
N VAL A 71 -5.67 6.73 12.59
CA VAL A 71 -6.27 5.39 12.57
C VAL A 71 -5.35 4.44 13.31
N ILE A 72 -5.86 3.80 14.36
CA ILE A 72 -5.07 2.93 15.24
C ILE A 72 -5.64 1.52 15.19
N PHE A 73 -4.77 0.55 14.95
CA PHE A 73 -5.08 -0.88 15.06
C PHE A 73 -4.51 -1.42 16.39
N GLU A 74 -5.36 -1.96 17.26
CA GLU A 74 -4.97 -2.47 18.57
C GLU A 74 -5.27 -3.96 18.70
N ALA A 75 -4.32 -4.71 19.28
CA ALA A 75 -4.43 -6.14 19.51
C ALA A 75 -4.76 -6.97 18.25
N CYS A 76 -4.32 -6.51 17.07
CA CYS A 76 -4.41 -7.27 15.82
C CYS A 76 -3.20 -7.05 14.90
N ASN A 77 -2.94 -7.99 14.01
CA ASN A 77 -2.01 -7.82 12.89
C ASN A 77 -2.74 -7.24 11.67
N VAL A 78 -2.04 -6.46 10.84
CA VAL A 78 -2.57 -5.94 9.56
C VAL A 78 -1.94 -6.73 8.42
N HIS A 79 -2.78 -7.43 7.64
CA HIS A 79 -2.37 -8.12 6.43
C HIS A 79 -2.83 -7.33 5.20
N ILE A 80 -1.88 -6.89 4.37
CA ILE A 80 -2.14 -6.26 3.07
C ILE A 80 -1.76 -7.30 2.01
N ARG A 81 -2.74 -7.77 1.25
CA ARG A 81 -2.60 -8.95 0.38
C ARG A 81 -3.09 -8.63 -1.02
N SER A 82 -2.46 -9.21 -2.04
CA SER A 82 -2.89 -9.10 -3.44
C SER A 82 -4.19 -9.87 -3.71
N GLY A 83 -4.43 -10.94 -2.96
CA GLY A 83 -5.58 -11.83 -3.13
C GLY A 83 -5.28 -13.10 -3.95
N SER A 84 -4.05 -13.27 -4.45
CA SER A 84 -3.62 -14.47 -5.18
C SER A 84 -3.60 -15.73 -4.30
N GLY A 85 -3.33 -15.58 -3.00
CA GLY A 85 -3.17 -16.71 -2.08
C GLY A 85 -1.71 -17.05 -1.76
N ASP A 86 -0.74 -16.38 -2.41
CA ASP A 86 0.70 -16.51 -2.17
C ASP A 86 1.42 -15.16 -2.31
N THR A 87 2.64 -15.04 -1.76
CA THR A 87 3.44 -13.79 -1.80
C THR A 87 4.01 -13.50 -3.19
N GLU A 88 4.29 -14.53 -3.99
CA GLU A 88 4.86 -14.37 -5.33
C GLU A 88 3.78 -14.22 -6.42
N ASP A 89 2.50 -14.17 -6.04
CA ASP A 89 1.35 -14.13 -6.97
C ASP A 89 1.41 -15.22 -8.06
N GLU A 90 1.76 -16.46 -7.67
CA GLU A 90 1.92 -17.58 -8.61
C GLU A 90 2.95 -17.27 -9.73
N GLY A 91 3.94 -16.42 -9.42
CA GLY A 91 4.98 -15.96 -10.34
C GLY A 91 4.59 -14.79 -11.24
N THR A 92 3.35 -14.28 -11.13
CA THR A 92 2.86 -13.15 -11.93
C THR A 92 2.28 -12.04 -11.04
N PRO A 93 3.07 -11.01 -10.71
CA PRO A 93 2.63 -9.92 -9.84
C PRO A 93 1.33 -9.25 -10.33
N LEU A 94 0.35 -9.14 -9.44
CA LEU A 94 -0.95 -8.52 -9.71
C LEU A 94 -0.97 -7.00 -9.53
N GLY A 95 0.10 -6.39 -9.02
CA GLY A 95 0.15 -4.96 -8.69
C GLY A 95 -0.56 -4.59 -7.38
N LEU A 96 -1.01 -5.59 -6.61
CA LEU A 96 -1.82 -5.43 -5.40
C LEU A 96 -1.04 -5.90 -4.16
N GLY A 97 -1.59 -5.64 -2.96
CA GLY A 97 -0.94 -6.05 -1.72
C GLY A 97 0.21 -5.13 -1.26
N ASN A 98 0.43 -4.01 -1.93
CA ASN A 98 1.48 -3.04 -1.57
C ASN A 98 1.04 -2.13 -0.40
N LEU A 99 1.98 -1.77 0.49
CA LEU A 99 1.84 -0.66 1.44
C LEU A 99 2.56 0.57 0.89
N VAL A 100 1.82 1.64 0.65
CA VAL A 100 2.35 2.89 0.07
C VAL A 100 2.23 4.03 1.10
N VAL A 101 3.35 4.70 1.39
CA VAL A 101 3.43 5.87 2.26
C VAL A 101 3.88 7.08 1.45
N GLY A 102 3.00 8.08 1.33
CA GLY A 102 3.13 9.20 0.40
C GLY A 102 2.21 9.04 -0.81
N TYR A 103 2.38 9.88 -1.83
CA TYR A 103 1.49 9.87 -3.01
C TYR A 103 1.95 8.93 -4.13
N ASN A 104 3.13 8.30 -3.99
CA ASN A 104 3.73 7.48 -5.04
C ASN A 104 3.73 8.24 -6.38
N GLU A 105 4.22 9.47 -6.35
CA GLU A 105 4.26 10.39 -7.49
C GLU A 105 4.95 9.72 -8.67
N THR A 106 4.51 10.00 -9.91
CA THR A 106 5.06 9.38 -11.12
C THR A 106 6.59 9.52 -11.20
N PRO A 107 7.33 8.51 -11.67
CA PRO A 107 8.78 8.61 -11.81
C PRO A 107 9.17 9.74 -12.75
N SER A 108 10.28 10.41 -12.45
CA SER A 108 10.85 11.45 -13.32
C SER A 108 11.34 10.89 -14.67
N ILE A 109 11.39 9.56 -14.82
CA ILE A 109 11.74 8.82 -16.03
C ILE A 109 10.53 8.03 -16.55
N THR A 110 10.35 7.93 -17.86
CA THR A 110 9.15 7.38 -18.53
C THR A 110 8.96 5.86 -18.44
N SER A 111 9.71 5.17 -17.59
CA SER A 111 9.52 3.74 -17.31
C SER A 111 8.52 3.61 -16.17
N THR A 112 7.32 3.09 -16.42
CA THR A 112 6.29 2.83 -15.40
C THR A 112 6.26 1.34 -15.01
N ALA A 113 7.36 0.84 -14.47
CA ALA A 113 7.45 -0.52 -13.97
C ALA A 113 6.89 -0.57 -12.53
N ARG A 114 5.57 -0.38 -12.36
CA ARG A 114 4.86 -0.35 -11.05
C ARG A 114 3.85 -1.49 -10.85
N GLY A 115 4.04 -2.60 -11.57
CA GLY A 115 3.16 -3.76 -11.52
C GLY A 115 3.45 -4.72 -10.36
N GLY A 116 4.39 -4.40 -9.47
CA GLY A 116 4.81 -5.29 -8.40
C GLY A 116 3.77 -5.46 -7.29
N SER A 117 3.87 -6.57 -6.57
CA SER A 117 2.98 -6.91 -5.45
C SER A 117 3.73 -7.04 -4.13
N HIS A 118 3.00 -6.88 -3.02
CA HIS A 118 3.55 -7.07 -1.67
C HIS A 118 4.77 -6.20 -1.34
N ASN A 119 4.88 -5.01 -1.96
CA ASN A 119 5.97 -4.08 -1.74
C ASN A 119 5.68 -3.09 -0.61
N LEU A 120 6.74 -2.60 0.03
CA LEU A 120 6.69 -1.41 0.89
C LEU A 120 7.31 -0.22 0.15
N VAL A 121 6.50 0.80 -0.14
CA VAL A 121 6.86 1.95 -0.99
C VAL A 121 6.77 3.23 -0.15
N VAL A 122 7.89 3.96 0.00
CA VAL A 122 7.93 5.19 0.80
C VAL A 122 8.64 6.31 0.04
N GLY A 123 7.87 7.30 -0.42
CA GLY A 123 8.39 8.46 -1.15
C GLY A 123 8.04 8.48 -2.65
N PRO A 124 8.52 9.50 -3.37
CA PRO A 124 8.11 9.78 -4.75
C PRO A 124 8.95 9.05 -5.80
N GLY A 125 8.34 8.84 -6.97
CA GLY A 125 9.05 8.54 -8.21
C GLY A 125 9.60 7.13 -8.35
N HIS A 126 9.21 6.21 -7.46
CA HIS A 126 9.75 4.85 -7.48
C HIS A 126 9.22 4.00 -8.63
N ASN A 127 10.01 3.02 -9.06
CA ASN A 127 9.58 1.88 -9.85
C ASN A 127 9.73 0.61 -9.00
N TYR A 128 8.73 -0.25 -9.07
CA TYR A 128 8.68 -1.53 -8.35
C TYR A 128 7.79 -2.52 -9.11
N SER A 129 8.39 -3.50 -9.77
CA SER A 129 7.68 -4.38 -10.72
C SER A 129 7.62 -5.84 -10.33
N SER A 130 8.26 -6.22 -9.22
CA SER A 130 8.33 -7.59 -8.74
C SER A 130 7.63 -7.73 -7.37
N VAL A 131 7.92 -8.82 -6.67
CA VAL A 131 7.28 -9.21 -5.42
C VAL A 131 8.16 -8.94 -4.21
N ALA A 132 7.52 -8.62 -3.08
CA ALA A 132 8.16 -8.54 -1.76
C ALA A 132 9.35 -7.56 -1.67
N GLY A 133 9.33 -6.49 -2.47
CA GLY A 133 10.38 -5.48 -2.48
C GLY A 133 10.16 -4.37 -1.44
N ALA A 134 11.22 -3.64 -1.13
CA ALA A 134 11.17 -2.43 -0.30
C ALA A 134 11.87 -1.27 -1.01
N VAL A 135 11.18 -0.15 -1.20
CA VAL A 135 11.72 0.99 -1.93
C VAL A 135 11.40 2.30 -1.22
N PHE A 136 12.44 2.93 -0.67
CA PHE A 136 12.34 4.22 0.04
C PHE A 136 13.16 5.29 -0.66
N GLY A 137 12.92 6.56 -0.36
CA GLY A 137 13.73 7.69 -0.84
C GLY A 137 13.07 8.38 -2.04
N LYS A 138 13.81 8.58 -3.13
CA LYS A 138 13.29 9.26 -4.33
C LYS A 138 13.83 8.64 -5.62
N ASP A 139 12.95 8.44 -6.60
CA ASP A 139 13.30 8.01 -7.97
C ASP A 139 14.13 6.70 -8.02
N ASN A 140 13.92 5.78 -7.08
CA ASN A 140 14.59 4.47 -7.04
C ASN A 140 13.82 3.38 -7.82
N ASN A 141 14.52 2.38 -8.35
CA ASN A 141 13.99 1.31 -9.19
C ASN A 141 14.27 -0.08 -8.58
N VAL A 142 13.24 -0.78 -8.10
CA VAL A 142 13.34 -2.10 -7.45
C VAL A 142 12.59 -3.13 -8.28
N THR A 143 13.28 -3.89 -9.13
CA THR A 143 12.64 -4.79 -10.09
C THR A 143 12.98 -6.27 -9.91
N GLY A 144 13.93 -6.61 -9.04
CA GLY A 144 14.19 -7.99 -8.64
C GLY A 144 13.21 -8.48 -7.56
N ALA A 145 12.93 -9.77 -7.51
CA ALA A 145 12.15 -10.35 -6.42
C ALA A 145 12.90 -10.18 -5.09
N TYR A 146 12.20 -9.81 -4.02
CA TYR A 146 12.79 -9.61 -2.69
C TYR A 146 13.91 -8.54 -2.63
N ALA A 147 14.03 -7.70 -3.65
CA ALA A 147 15.06 -6.67 -3.72
C ALA A 147 14.71 -5.45 -2.86
N SER A 148 15.72 -4.68 -2.47
CA SER A 148 15.50 -3.49 -1.63
C SER A 148 16.39 -2.30 -1.97
N VAL A 149 15.81 -1.11 -1.87
CA VAL A 149 16.53 0.17 -1.78
C VAL A 149 16.03 0.88 -0.52
N THR A 150 16.83 0.89 0.54
CA THR A 150 16.37 1.36 1.86
C THR A 150 16.49 2.87 2.06
N ALA A 151 17.22 3.57 1.18
CA ALA A 151 17.30 5.03 1.18
C ALA A 151 17.92 5.53 -0.14
N GLY A 152 18.03 6.86 -0.27
CA GLY A 152 18.82 7.49 -1.32
C GLY A 152 18.03 7.90 -2.56
N TYR A 153 18.77 8.21 -3.61
CA TYR A 153 18.24 8.81 -4.83
C TYR A 153 18.76 8.08 -6.08
N TYR A 154 17.86 7.77 -7.01
CA TYR A 154 18.22 7.26 -8.33
C TYR A 154 19.04 5.96 -8.32
N SER A 155 18.70 5.02 -7.44
CA SER A 155 19.35 3.71 -7.34
C SER A 155 18.49 2.61 -7.94
N THR A 156 19.14 1.58 -8.49
CA THR A 156 18.49 0.41 -9.08
C THR A 156 18.91 -0.86 -8.35
N ALA A 157 17.94 -1.61 -7.84
CA ALA A 157 18.10 -2.98 -7.33
C ALA A 157 17.27 -3.91 -8.20
N SER A 158 17.89 -4.52 -9.21
CA SER A 158 17.18 -5.29 -10.25
C SER A 158 17.47 -6.79 -10.24
N GLY A 159 18.47 -7.24 -9.47
CA GLY A 159 18.70 -8.67 -9.26
C GLY A 159 17.82 -9.20 -8.12
N ASP A 160 17.47 -10.48 -8.17
CA ASP A 160 16.73 -11.11 -7.08
C ASP A 160 17.56 -11.06 -5.78
N TYR A 161 16.91 -10.75 -4.67
CA TYR A 161 17.55 -10.54 -3.36
C TYR A 161 18.63 -9.44 -3.34
N SER A 162 18.69 -8.58 -4.36
CA SER A 162 19.68 -7.49 -4.41
C SER A 162 19.34 -6.38 -3.42
N SER A 163 20.36 -5.64 -2.96
CA SER A 163 20.16 -4.57 -1.98
C SER A 163 21.01 -3.34 -2.26
N VAL A 164 20.40 -2.16 -2.05
CA VAL A 164 21.11 -0.88 -1.99
C VAL A 164 20.72 -0.17 -0.69
N SER A 165 21.69 0.14 0.17
CA SER A 165 21.35 0.69 1.50
C SER A 165 21.07 2.20 1.49
N GLY A 166 21.73 2.97 0.62
CA GLY A 166 21.56 4.42 0.52
C GLY A 166 22.55 5.06 -0.44
N GLY A 167 22.58 6.39 -0.53
CA GLY A 167 23.47 7.13 -1.44
C GLY A 167 22.79 7.53 -2.75
N ARG A 168 23.57 7.62 -3.83
CA ARG A 168 23.07 8.11 -5.13
C ARG A 168 23.59 7.29 -6.29
N GLY A 169 22.69 6.92 -7.21
CA GLY A 169 23.10 6.40 -8.52
C GLY A 169 23.58 4.96 -8.53
N HIS A 170 23.25 4.15 -7.52
CA HIS A 170 23.77 2.79 -7.40
C HIS A 170 23.06 1.80 -8.32
N ILE A 171 23.75 0.73 -8.71
CA ILE A 171 23.18 -0.39 -9.49
C ILE A 171 23.58 -1.70 -8.82
N ALA A 172 22.64 -2.40 -8.22
CA ALA A 172 22.77 -3.79 -7.76
C ALA A 172 21.91 -4.68 -8.68
N SER A 173 22.51 -5.24 -9.73
CA SER A 173 21.77 -5.95 -10.79
C SER A 173 21.97 -7.46 -10.82
N GLY A 174 22.95 -7.97 -10.08
CA GLY A 174 23.15 -9.42 -9.93
C GLY A 174 22.26 -10.02 -8.83
N SER A 175 21.96 -11.32 -8.92
CA SER A 175 21.31 -12.04 -7.81
C SER A 175 22.15 -11.91 -6.55
N ASN A 176 21.52 -11.62 -5.40
CA ASN A 176 22.20 -11.44 -4.11
C ASN A 176 23.28 -10.34 -4.11
N SER A 177 23.33 -9.49 -5.14
CA SER A 177 24.30 -8.39 -5.20
C SER A 177 23.96 -7.29 -4.20
N SER A 178 24.98 -6.57 -3.73
CA SER A 178 24.78 -5.52 -2.73
C SER A 178 25.64 -4.29 -2.98
N VAL A 179 25.06 -3.12 -2.73
CA VAL A 179 25.78 -1.84 -2.69
C VAL A 179 25.40 -1.09 -1.41
N SER A 180 26.33 -0.97 -0.47
CA SER A 180 26.00 -0.38 0.85
C SER A 180 25.90 1.16 0.82
N GLY A 181 26.47 1.83 -0.18
CA GLY A 181 26.22 3.25 -0.42
C GLY A 181 27.29 3.97 -1.22
N GLY A 182 27.35 5.30 -1.08
CA GLY A 182 28.28 6.18 -1.80
C GLY A 182 27.69 6.88 -3.03
N TYR A 183 28.43 6.91 -4.13
CA TYR A 183 28.06 7.59 -5.38
C TYR A 183 28.36 6.70 -6.61
N TYR A 184 27.34 6.34 -7.39
CA TYR A 184 27.47 5.60 -8.66
C TYR A 184 28.28 4.30 -8.61
N ASN A 185 28.14 3.53 -7.54
CA ASN A 185 28.71 2.18 -7.46
C ASN A 185 27.80 1.13 -8.13
N THR A 186 28.41 0.13 -8.78
CA THR A 186 27.74 -0.95 -9.50
C THR A 186 28.23 -2.32 -9.02
N ALA A 187 27.30 -3.21 -8.66
CA ALA A 187 27.51 -4.63 -8.42
C ALA A 187 26.62 -5.43 -9.39
N SER A 188 27.18 -5.96 -10.47
CA SER A 188 26.38 -6.40 -11.62
C SER A 188 26.23 -7.91 -11.78
N GLN A 189 27.02 -8.72 -11.07
CA GLN A 189 26.95 -10.18 -11.11
C GLN A 189 26.46 -10.80 -9.81
N GLY A 190 26.11 -12.09 -9.88
CA GLY A 190 25.69 -12.89 -8.73
C GLY A 190 26.69 -12.77 -7.58
N ASP A 191 26.18 -12.51 -6.37
CA ASP A 191 26.93 -12.36 -5.13
C ASP A 191 28.01 -11.24 -5.16
N ALA A 192 27.99 -10.35 -6.15
CA ALA A 192 28.93 -9.23 -6.21
C ALA A 192 28.58 -8.17 -5.17
N SER A 193 29.59 -7.52 -4.58
CA SER A 193 29.35 -6.48 -3.56
C SER A 193 30.25 -5.26 -3.71
N VAL A 194 29.69 -4.10 -3.39
CA VAL A 194 30.46 -2.85 -3.21
C VAL A 194 30.07 -2.20 -1.89
N SER A 195 31.00 -2.12 -0.94
CA SER A 195 30.72 -1.58 0.41
C SER A 195 30.60 -0.05 0.42
N GLY A 196 31.10 0.66 -0.59
CA GLY A 196 31.01 2.12 -0.65
C GLY A 196 31.96 2.75 -1.65
N GLY A 197 32.21 4.05 -1.48
CA GLY A 197 33.09 4.83 -2.36
C GLY A 197 32.36 5.46 -3.54
N ALA A 198 33.08 5.77 -4.61
CA ALA A 198 32.52 6.39 -5.81
C ALA A 198 32.98 5.73 -7.10
N ASP A 199 32.06 5.52 -8.04
CA ASP A 199 32.32 5.00 -9.39
C ASP A 199 33.01 3.62 -9.41
N ASN A 200 32.72 2.75 -8.43
CA ASN A 200 33.27 1.40 -8.38
C ASN A 200 32.38 0.39 -9.13
N VAL A 201 32.96 -0.61 -9.78
CA VAL A 201 32.27 -1.64 -10.58
C VAL A 201 32.76 -3.05 -10.21
N ALA A 202 31.94 -3.79 -9.46
CA ALA A 202 32.13 -5.21 -9.19
C ALA A 202 31.30 -6.04 -10.18
N SER A 203 31.97 -6.60 -11.19
CA SER A 203 31.32 -7.31 -12.32
C SER A 203 31.74 -8.78 -12.44
N GLY A 204 32.52 -9.29 -11.49
CA GLY A 204 32.81 -10.72 -11.37
C GLY A 204 31.81 -11.43 -10.45
N TYR A 205 31.52 -12.70 -10.71
CA TYR A 205 30.71 -13.51 -9.78
C TYR A 205 31.43 -13.66 -8.44
N GLN A 206 30.73 -13.41 -7.33
CA GLN A 206 31.31 -13.37 -5.97
C GLN A 206 32.47 -12.36 -5.80
N SER A 207 32.52 -11.31 -6.63
CA SER A 207 33.56 -10.27 -6.52
C SER A 207 33.20 -9.20 -5.48
N THR A 208 34.21 -8.58 -4.86
CA THR A 208 33.98 -7.59 -3.80
C THR A 208 34.87 -6.35 -3.95
N ILE A 209 34.27 -5.16 -3.93
CA ILE A 209 34.99 -3.90 -3.76
C ILE A 209 34.71 -3.34 -2.36
N GLY A 210 35.73 -3.32 -1.50
CA GLY A 210 35.60 -2.80 -0.14
C GLY A 210 35.43 -1.27 -0.06
N GLY A 211 35.75 -0.55 -1.13
CA GLY A 211 35.62 0.91 -1.25
C GLY A 211 36.72 1.54 -2.11
N GLY A 212 36.66 2.87 -2.26
CA GLY A 212 37.61 3.67 -3.03
C GLY A 212 36.95 4.46 -4.16
N TYR A 213 37.76 4.92 -5.12
CA TYR A 213 37.31 5.63 -6.31
C TYR A 213 37.72 4.88 -7.58
N GLN A 214 36.79 4.70 -8.52
CA GLN A 214 37.04 4.14 -9.86
C GLN A 214 37.73 2.77 -9.87
N ARG A 215 37.34 1.87 -8.97
CA ARG A 215 37.80 0.47 -9.00
C ARG A 215 36.91 -0.35 -9.90
N SER A 216 37.49 -1.19 -10.74
CA SER A 216 36.76 -2.13 -11.60
C SER A 216 37.40 -3.49 -11.52
N ILE A 217 36.60 -4.49 -11.12
CA ILE A 217 37.01 -5.89 -11.07
C ILE A 217 35.99 -6.75 -11.83
N SER A 218 36.49 -7.75 -12.54
CA SER A 218 35.66 -8.65 -13.37
C SER A 218 35.99 -10.13 -13.16
N GLY A 219 37.03 -10.46 -12.38
CA GLY A 219 37.38 -11.84 -12.06
C GLY A 219 36.38 -12.48 -11.10
N GLN A 220 36.14 -13.78 -11.26
CA GLN A 220 35.39 -14.54 -10.27
C GLN A 220 36.18 -14.57 -8.95
N PHE A 221 35.50 -14.35 -7.82
CA PHE A 221 36.13 -14.24 -6.49
C PHE A 221 37.17 -13.10 -6.35
N ASP A 222 37.20 -12.18 -7.31
CA ASP A 222 38.16 -11.07 -7.29
C ASP A 222 37.79 -10.04 -6.23
N TRP A 223 38.78 -9.31 -5.73
CA TRP A 223 38.54 -8.27 -4.74
C TRP A 223 39.47 -7.07 -4.92
N ALA A 224 38.94 -5.89 -4.62
CA ALA A 224 39.71 -4.65 -4.59
C ALA A 224 39.29 -3.76 -3.41
N ALA A 225 40.23 -2.95 -2.92
CA ALA A 225 39.97 -1.91 -1.94
C ALA A 225 40.99 -0.77 -2.08
N GLY A 226 40.66 0.44 -1.61
CA GLY A 226 41.62 1.54 -1.51
C GLY A 226 41.02 2.87 -1.06
N GLY A 227 41.87 3.89 -0.96
CA GLY A 227 41.51 5.22 -0.46
C GLY A 227 40.69 6.06 -1.45
N TYR A 228 39.98 7.05 -0.90
CA TYR A 228 39.27 8.11 -1.64
C TYR A 228 40.25 9.16 -2.23
N TYR A 229 41.53 9.11 -1.85
CA TYR A 229 42.57 10.06 -2.23
C TYR A 229 43.54 9.45 -3.25
N GLN A 230 43.75 10.16 -4.36
CA GLN A 230 44.94 10.00 -5.20
C GLN A 230 46.12 10.60 -4.45
N ASP A 231 47.19 9.82 -4.27
CA ASP A 231 48.48 10.41 -3.91
C ASP A 231 48.96 11.24 -5.12
N PHE A 232 49.22 12.52 -4.86
CA PHE A 232 49.90 13.45 -5.79
C PHE A 232 51.43 13.30 -5.68
#